data_AF-A0A329LSB2-F1
#
_entry.id   AF-A0A329LSB2-F1
#
_cell.length_a   1.000
_cell.length_b   1.000
_cell.length_c   1.000
_cell.angle_alpha   90.00
_cell.angle_beta   90.00
_cell.angle_gamma   90.00
#
_symmetry.space_group_name_H-M   'P 1'
#
loop_
_entity.id
_entity.type
_entity.pdbx_description
1 polymer ?
#
loop_
_entity_poly.entity_id
_entity_poly.type
_entity_poly.pdbx_seq_one_letter_code
_entity_poly.pdbx_strand_id
1 'polypeptide(L)' 'MRVDRVADLQRWQDSGAVWQVRSRRDDSVTVALLRCDGGEEVDVFTSDDPRLLAFIGERHSSDD' A
#
# COMPACT_ATOMS: atom_id res chain seq x y z
N MET A 1 -5.03 7.59 18.20
CA MET A 1 -5.74 7.33 16.93
C MET A 1 -4.85 6.39 16.13
N ARG A 2 -5.23 5.11 15.98
CA ARG A 2 -4.48 4.19 15.11
C ARG A 2 -4.75 4.62 13.68
N VAL A 3 -3.71 4.73 12.87
CA VAL A 3 -3.88 5.02 11.44
C VAL A 3 -4.34 3.72 10.77
N ASP A 4 -5.49 3.73 10.11
CA ASP A 4 -6.03 2.56 9.42
C ASP A 4 -5.42 2.47 8.01
N ARG A 5 -4.22 1.89 7.91
CA ARG A 5 -3.46 1.79 6.66
C ARG A 5 -4.25 1.15 5.50
N VAL A 6 -5.15 0.22 5.83
CA VAL A 6 -6.06 -0.40 4.85
C VAL A 6 -7.01 0.63 4.24
N ALA A 7 -7.63 1.47 5.08
CA ALA A 7 -8.54 2.52 4.62
C ALA A 7 -7.79 3.56 3.79
N ASP A 8 -6.54 3.87 4.16
CA ASP A 8 -5.67 4.77 3.37
C ASP A 8 -5.40 4.20 1.97
N LEU A 9 -4.99 2.92 1.85
CA LEU A 9 -4.76 2.28 0.54
C LEU A 9 -6.05 2.17 -0.29
N GLN A 10 -7.18 1.91 0.36
CA GLN A 10 -8.49 1.86 -0.31
C GLN A 10 -8.90 3.23 -0.85
N ARG A 11 -8.67 4.29 -0.08
CA ARG A 11 -8.93 5.66 -0.54
C ARG A 11 -7.95 6.11 -1.62
N TRP A 12 -6.69 5.66 -1.54
CA TRP A 12 -5.65 5.95 -2.53
C TRP A 12 -6.04 5.41 -3.91
N GLN A 13 -6.42 4.14 -4.01
CA GLN A 13 -6.87 3.53 -5.26
C GLN A 13 -8.21 4.09 -5.76
N ASP A 14 -9.13 4.44 -4.86
CA ASP A 14 -10.40 5.10 -5.21
C ASP A 14 -10.18 6.49 -5.83
N SER A 15 -9.10 7.17 -5.43
CA SER A 15 -8.67 8.44 -6.03
C SER A 15 -7.95 8.26 -7.38
N GLY A 16 -7.83 7.01 -7.87
CA GLY A 16 -7.11 6.67 -9.10
C GLY A 16 -5.58 6.58 -8.94
N ALA A 17 -5.07 6.62 -7.71
CA ALA A 17 -3.64 6.53 -7.45
C ALA A 17 -3.21 5.09 -7.14
N VAL A 18 -2.01 4.72 -7.56
CA VAL A 18 -1.52 3.33 -7.45
C VAL A 18 -0.66 3.18 -6.21
N TRP A 19 -0.78 2.05 -5.52
CA TRP A 19 0.19 1.63 -4.50
C TRP A 19 0.91 0.37 -4.97
N GLN A 20 2.15 0.18 -4.53
CA GLN A 20 3.00 -0.96 -4.89
C GLN A 20 3.81 -1.44 -3.69
N VAL A 21 3.87 -2.76 -3.49
CA VAL A 21 4.69 -3.41 -2.48
C VAL A 21 6.14 -3.37 -2.94
N ARG A 22 6.98 -2.62 -2.21
CA ARG A 22 8.43 -2.53 -2.44
C ARG A 22 9.19 -3.66 -1.79
N SER A 23 8.73 -4.13 -0.64
CA SER A 23 9.37 -5.21 0.11
C SER A 23 8.34 -5.94 0.94
N ARG A 24 8.49 -7.27 1.02
CA ARG A 24 7.68 -8.11 1.88
C ARG A 24 8.60 -8.90 2.78
N ARG A 25 8.29 -8.91 4.08
CA ARG A 25 8.89 -9.76 5.10
C ARG A 25 7.81 -10.63 5.73
N ASP A 26 8.20 -11.57 6.58
CA ASP A 26 7.29 -12.53 7.19
C ASP A 26 6.12 -11.86 7.94
N ASP A 27 6.38 -10.76 8.65
CA ASP A 27 5.39 -10.05 9.48
C ASP A 27 5.25 -8.55 9.13
N SER A 28 5.86 -8.09 8.04
CA SER A 28 5.76 -6.68 7.65
C SER A 28 5.86 -6.47 6.15
N VAL A 29 5.26 -5.39 5.68
CA VAL A 29 5.28 -4.98 4.28
C VAL A 29 5.75 -3.54 4.19
N THR A 30 6.49 -3.24 3.13
CA THR A 30 6.80 -1.87 2.72
C THR A 30 6.02 -1.57 1.46
N VAL A 31 5.15 -0.56 1.54
CA VAL A 31 4.29 -0.11 0.44
C VAL A 31 4.69 1.30 0.05
N ALA A 32 4.93 1.48 -1.25
CA ALA A 32 5.08 2.77 -1.89
C ALA A 32 3.72 3.23 -2.42
N LEU A 33 3.41 4.51 -2.19
CA LEU A 33 2.28 5.22 -2.78
C LEU A 33 2.80 5.99 -4.00
N LEU A 34 2.23 5.73 -5.17
CA LEU A 34 2.63 6.33 -6.43
C LEU A 34 1.52 7.27 -6.92
N ARG A 35 1.92 8.35 -7.61
CA ARG A 35 0.97 9.22 -8.32
C ARG A 35 0.43 8.54 -9.58
N CYS A 36 -0.80 8.91 -9.95
CA CYS A 36 -1.44 8.46 -11.19
C CYS A 36 -0.66 8.88 -12.47
N ASP A 37 0.04 10.02 -12.44
CA ASP A 37 0.56 10.67 -13.65
C ASP A 37 2.00 10.29 -14.06
N GLY A 38 2.65 9.30 -13.44
CA GLY A 38 4.00 8.94 -13.88
C GLY A 38 4.85 8.07 -12.96
N GLY A 39 4.27 7.40 -11.97
CA GLY A 39 5.03 6.46 -11.12
C GLY A 39 6.03 7.14 -10.17
N GLU A 40 5.95 8.46 -9.98
CA GLU A 40 6.68 9.11 -8.90
C GLU A 40 6.14 8.66 -7.55
N GLU A 41 7.06 8.22 -6.69
CA GLU A 41 6.80 7.81 -5.32
C GLU A 41 6.46 9.05 -4.48
N VAL A 42 5.23 9.14 -4.01
CA VAL A 42 4.76 10.22 -3.13
C VAL A 42 5.24 9.97 -1.71
N ASP A 43 5.08 8.73 -1.27
CA ASP A 43 5.40 8.31 0.09
C ASP A 43 5.68 6.81 0.11
N VAL A 44 6.43 6.38 1.10
CA VAL A 44 6.70 4.97 1.36
C VAL A 44 6.59 4.73 2.84
N PHE A 45 5.82 3.70 3.19
CA PHE A 45 5.64 3.33 4.57
C PHE A 45 5.81 1.82 4.76
N THR A 46 6.28 1.47 5.94
CA THR A 46 6.32 0.08 6.40
C THR A 46 5.23 -0.12 7.43
N SER A 47 4.56 -1.27 7.35
CA SER A 47 3.54 -1.65 8.31
C SER A 47 3.60 -3.15 8.57
N ASP A 48 3.52 -3.48 9.85
CA ASP A 48 3.39 -4.81 10.43
C ASP A 48 1.93 -5.15 10.78
N ASP A 49 0.96 -4.36 10.29
CA ASP A 49 -0.45 -4.59 10.65
C ASP A 49 -0.99 -5.84 9.93
N PRO A 50 -1.49 -6.86 10.67
CA PRO A 50 -2.01 -8.08 10.06
C PRO A 50 -3.22 -7.82 9.15
N ARG A 51 -3.97 -6.74 9.36
CA ARG A 51 -5.08 -6.35 8.48
C ARG A 51 -4.56 -5.85 7.14
N LEU A 52 -3.45 -5.12 7.14
CA LEU A 52 -2.82 -4.65 5.92
C LEU A 52 -2.19 -5.81 5.15
N LEU A 53 -1.51 -6.71 5.86
CA LEU A 53 -0.98 -7.96 5.30
C LEU A 53 -2.08 -8.79 4.62
N ALA A 54 -3.23 -8.94 5.28
CA ALA A 54 -4.39 -9.65 4.72
C ALA A 54 -5.03 -8.90 3.54
N PHE A 55 -5.10 -7.56 3.60
CA PHE A 55 -5.61 -6.74 2.50
C PHE A 55 -4.74 -6.85 1.25
N ILE A 56 -3.42 -6.75 1.39
CA ILE A 56 -2.47 -6.92 0.29
C ILE A 56 -2.54 -8.36 -0.23
N GLY A 57 -2.56 -9.35 0.67
CA GLY A 57 -2.71 -10.76 0.29
C GLY A 57 -1.53 -11.22 -0.56
N GLU A 58 -1.81 -11.60 -1.82
CA GLU A 58 -0.79 -11.99 -2.80
C GLU A 58 -0.47 -10.85 -3.79
N ARG A 59 -1.19 -9.73 -3.72
CA ARG A 59 -1.04 -8.62 -4.65
C ARG A 59 0.25 -7.86 -4.42
N HIS A 60 0.92 -7.49 -5.50
CA HIS A 60 2.12 -6.66 -5.45
C HIS A 60 1.84 -5.17 -5.74
N SER A 61 0.65 -4.85 -6.23
CA SER A 61 0.20 -3.48 -6.49
C SER A 61 -1.33 -3.40 -6.52
N SER A 62 -1.88 -2.20 -6.54
CA SER A 62 -3.33 -2.01 -6.68
C SER A 62 -3.89 -2.40 -8.05
N ASP A 63 -3.03 -2.54 -9.06
CA ASP A 63 -3.37 -2.87 -10.46
C ASP A 63 -3.34 -4.39 -10.74
N ASP A 64 -2.80 -5.16 -9.80
CA ASP A 64 -2.73 -6.63 -9.85
C ASP A 64 -4.02 -7.26 -9.30
#